data_AF-A0A8D8LMW5-F1
#
_entry.id   AF-A0A8D8LMW5-F1
#
_cell.length_a   1.000
_cell.length_b   1.000
_cell.length_c   1.000
_cell.angle_alpha   90.00
_cell.angle_beta   90.00
_cell.angle_gamma   90.00
#
_symmetry.space_group_name_H-M   'P 1'
#
loop_
_entity.id
_entity.type
_entity.pdbx_description
1 polymer ?
#
loop_
_entity_poly.entity_id
_entity_poly.type
_entity_poly.pdbx_seq_one_letter_code
_entity_poly.pdbx_strand_id
1 'polypeptide(L)'
;MGLGGFNYRNLYYLGWLGMHGDSCVNNIIHFSDFIICIGTRLDDRITNENKLFTPYAKIIHIDINIDSISKTIFCKNFFLIDLIYFLNKKIKKKNFLNWWKFIIFLKKFFK
;
A
#
# COMPACT_ATOMS: atom_id res chain seq x y z
N MET A 1 -10.96 -3.47 -3.86
CA MET A 1 -11.63 -2.23 -4.32
C MET A 1 -11.21 -1.10 -3.39
N GLY A 2 -10.86 0.09 -3.91
CA GLY A 2 -10.38 1.22 -3.09
C GLY A 2 -10.45 2.60 -3.78
N LEU A 3 -11.12 2.66 -4.92
CA LEU A 3 -11.24 3.86 -5.74
C LEU A 3 -12.22 4.82 -5.10
N GLY A 4 -11.86 6.10 -5.05
CA GLY A 4 -12.63 7.12 -4.34
C GLY A 4 -12.36 7.19 -2.84
N GLY A 5 -11.65 6.21 -2.25
CA GLY A 5 -11.23 6.26 -0.85
C GLY A 5 -10.15 7.30 -0.54
N PHE A 6 -9.47 7.81 -1.57
CA PHE A 6 -8.51 8.90 -1.48
C PHE A 6 -8.70 9.88 -2.63
N ASN A 7 -8.58 11.18 -2.36
CA ASN A 7 -8.78 12.21 -3.38
C ASN A 7 -7.68 12.15 -4.45
N TYR A 8 -8.05 11.87 -5.69
CA TYR A 8 -7.13 11.74 -6.83
C TYR A 8 -6.38 13.04 -7.17
N ARG A 9 -6.92 14.21 -6.77
CA ARG A 9 -6.26 15.52 -6.96
C ARG A 9 -5.22 15.82 -5.88
N ASN A 10 -5.13 15.00 -4.85
CA ASN A 10 -4.15 15.20 -3.79
C ASN A 10 -2.74 14.85 -4.30
N LEU A 11 -1.74 15.68 -3.97
CA LEU A 11 -0.33 15.49 -4.34
C LEU A 11 0.23 14.14 -3.88
N TYR A 12 -0.32 13.59 -2.79
CA TYR A 12 0.09 12.30 -2.24
C TYR A 12 -0.58 11.09 -2.90
N TYR A 13 -1.49 11.32 -3.84
CA TYR A 13 -2.09 10.24 -4.61
C TYR A 13 -1.05 9.67 -5.60
N LEU A 14 -0.85 8.35 -5.54
CA LEU A 14 0.15 7.67 -6.36
C LEU A 14 -0.45 7.11 -7.65
N GLY A 15 -1.68 6.63 -7.62
CA GLY A 15 -2.33 5.94 -8.73
C GLY A 15 -2.85 4.56 -8.30
N TRP A 16 -3.11 3.68 -9.26
CA TRP A 16 -3.67 2.35 -8.98
C TRP A 16 -2.60 1.27 -9.03
N LEU A 17 -2.69 0.30 -8.14
CA LEU A 17 -1.79 -0.84 -8.03
C LEU A 17 -2.44 -2.09 -8.63
N GLY A 18 -1.62 -2.97 -9.21
CA GLY A 18 -1.99 -4.34 -9.57
C GLY A 18 -1.74 -4.69 -11.03
N MET A 19 -2.36 -5.77 -11.50
CA MET A 19 -2.15 -6.35 -12.84
C MET A 19 -2.44 -5.38 -14.00
N HIS A 20 -3.40 -4.47 -13.82
CA HIS A 20 -3.70 -3.37 -14.74
C HIS A 20 -3.47 -1.99 -14.10
N GLY A 21 -2.69 -1.95 -13.01
CA GLY A 21 -2.31 -0.71 -12.34
C GLY A 21 -1.22 0.04 -13.09
N ASP A 22 -0.91 1.23 -12.60
CA ASP A 22 0.17 2.06 -13.14
C ASP A 22 1.52 1.39 -12.87
N SER A 23 2.34 1.20 -13.91
CA SER A 23 3.68 0.60 -13.78
C SER A 23 4.55 1.37 -12.77
N CYS A 24 4.42 2.69 -12.75
CA CYS A 24 5.06 3.56 -11.76
C CYS A 24 4.65 3.19 -10.32
N VAL A 25 3.37 2.93 -10.07
CA VAL A 25 2.85 2.61 -8.73
C VAL A 25 3.31 1.24 -8.30
N ASN A 26 3.26 0.26 -9.21
CA ASN A 26 3.78 -1.09 -8.96
C ASN A 26 5.27 -1.04 -8.56
N ASN A 27 6.08 -0.21 -9.24
CA ASN A 27 7.49 -0.03 -8.88
C ASN A 27 7.71 0.69 -7.55
N ILE A 28 6.94 1.74 -7.27
CA ILE A 28 7.01 2.44 -5.96
C ILE A 28 6.76 1.44 -4.82
N ILE A 29 5.77 0.57 -4.99
CA ILE A 29 5.42 -0.45 -3.99
C ILE A 29 6.50 -1.53 -3.91
N HIS A 30 7.02 -1.98 -5.05
CA HIS A 30 8.11 -2.98 -5.09
C HIS A 30 9.36 -2.52 -4.32
N PHE A 31 9.74 -1.24 -4.42
CA PHE A 31 10.89 -0.65 -3.73
C PHE A 31 10.60 -0.14 -2.32
N SER A 32 9.38 -0.32 -1.80
CA SER A 32 9.06 0.11 -0.44
C SER A 32 9.66 -0.84 0.60
N ASP A 33 10.06 -0.27 1.74
CA ASP A 33 10.57 -1.00 2.92
C ASP A 33 9.45 -1.28 3.94
N PHE A 34 8.33 -0.57 3.82
CA PHE A 34 7.22 -0.64 4.74
C PHE A 34 5.89 -0.36 4.05
N ILE A 35 4.92 -1.27 4.21
CA ILE A 35 3.59 -1.16 3.60
C ILE A 35 2.54 -1.29 4.68
N ILE A 36 1.57 -0.36 4.66
CA ILE A 36 0.40 -0.40 5.52
C ILE A 36 -0.81 -0.73 4.65
N CYS A 37 -1.33 -1.93 4.81
CA CYS A 37 -2.52 -2.44 4.17
C CYS A 37 -3.73 -2.10 5.03
N ILE A 38 -4.57 -1.16 4.60
CA ILE A 38 -5.76 -0.69 5.32
C ILE A 38 -7.00 -1.18 4.56
N GLY A 39 -7.71 -2.15 5.10
CA GLY A 39 -8.94 -2.71 4.51
C GLY A 39 -8.71 -3.43 3.18
N THR A 40 -7.53 -4.02 2.97
CA THR A 40 -7.16 -4.64 1.69
C THR A 40 -6.97 -6.14 1.83
N ARG A 41 -7.65 -6.93 1.02
CA ARG A 41 -7.51 -8.40 1.02
C ARG A 41 -6.25 -8.95 0.35
N LEU A 42 -5.33 -8.06 -0.08
CA LEU A 42 -4.10 -8.41 -0.83
C LEU A 42 -4.34 -9.49 -1.89
N ASP A 43 -5.32 -9.25 -2.75
CA ASP A 43 -5.79 -10.22 -3.73
C ASP A 43 -4.70 -10.59 -4.75
N ASP A 44 -4.82 -11.75 -5.39
CA ASP A 44 -3.88 -12.23 -6.41
C ASP A 44 -3.70 -11.25 -7.58
N ARG A 45 -4.76 -10.51 -7.95
CA ARG A 45 -4.75 -9.44 -8.96
C ARG A 45 -3.88 -8.24 -8.60
N ILE A 46 -3.53 -8.09 -7.33
CA ILE A 46 -2.63 -7.04 -6.83
C ILE A 46 -1.20 -7.56 -6.81
N THR A 47 -1.02 -8.80 -6.37
CA THR A 47 0.29 -9.36 -6.04
C THR A 47 0.96 -10.03 -7.24
N ASN A 48 0.18 -10.54 -8.20
CA ASN A 48 0.57 -11.44 -9.28
C ASN A 48 1.32 -12.67 -8.76
N GLU A 49 2.58 -12.51 -8.40
CA GLU A 49 3.42 -13.54 -7.80
C GLU A 49 3.75 -13.16 -6.34
N ASN A 50 3.10 -13.84 -5.40
CA ASN A 50 3.17 -13.50 -3.96
C ASN A 50 4.60 -13.50 -3.40
N LYS A 51 5.51 -14.29 -3.97
CA LYS A 51 6.93 -14.35 -3.54
C LYS A 51 7.73 -13.12 -3.99
N LEU A 52 7.32 -12.48 -5.07
CA LEU A 52 7.97 -11.29 -5.64
C LEU A 52 7.28 -9.99 -5.23
N PHE A 53 6.11 -10.09 -4.60
CA PHE A 53 5.41 -8.92 -4.10
C PHE A 53 6.18 -8.31 -2.93
N THR A 54 6.89 -7.22 -3.22
CA THR A 54 7.52 -6.33 -2.22
C THR A 54 8.52 -7.07 -1.33
N PRO A 55 9.60 -7.63 -1.91
CA PRO A 55 10.46 -8.63 -1.26
C PRO A 55 11.19 -8.11 -0.02
N TYR A 56 11.36 -6.79 0.09
CA TYR A 56 12.06 -6.14 1.21
C TYR A 56 11.11 -5.46 2.20
N ALA A 57 9.80 -5.45 1.93
CA ALA A 57 8.84 -4.68 2.70
C ALA A 57 8.38 -5.43 3.94
N LYS A 58 8.29 -4.70 5.06
CA LYS A 58 7.48 -5.13 6.20
C LYS A 58 6.03 -4.72 5.96
N ILE A 59 5.12 -5.69 5.99
CA ILE A 59 3.70 -5.46 5.76
C ILE A 59 2.96 -5.44 7.10
N ILE A 60 2.20 -4.37 7.34
CA ILE A 60 1.20 -4.29 8.40
C ILE A 60 -0.18 -4.38 7.78
N HIS A 61 -1.00 -5.32 8.25
CA HIS A 61 -2.37 -5.50 7.76
C HIS A 61 -3.39 -5.06 8.82
N ILE A 62 -4.26 -4.12 8.46
CA ILE A 62 -5.36 -3.64 9.30
C ILE A 62 -6.67 -3.97 8.58
N ASP A 63 -7.46 -4.86 9.15
CA ASP A 63 -8.77 -5.24 8.64
C ASP A 63 -9.67 -5.61 9.83
N ILE A 64 -10.98 -5.57 9.64
CA ILE A 64 -11.95 -6.03 10.64
C ILE A 64 -12.16 -7.55 10.53
N ASN A 65 -11.91 -8.13 9.36
CA ASN A 65 -12.11 -9.55 9.09
C ASN A 65 -10.82 -10.34 9.33
N ILE A 66 -10.86 -11.36 10.18
CA ILE A 66 -9.72 -12.25 10.40
C ILE A 66 -9.39 -13.07 9.15
N ASP A 67 -10.41 -13.47 8.38
CA ASP A 67 -10.25 -14.35 7.21
C ASP A 67 -9.48 -13.73 6.05
N SER A 68 -9.38 -12.39 5.99
CA SER A 68 -8.57 -11.70 4.99
C SER A 68 -7.11 -11.59 5.38
N ILE A 69 -6.79 -11.73 6.66
CA ILE A 69 -5.42 -11.58 7.17
C ILE A 69 -4.62 -12.84 6.85
N SER A 70 -3.44 -12.66 6.27
CA SER A 70 -2.53 -13.75 5.91
C SER A 70 -3.08 -14.80 4.95
N LYS A 71 -4.18 -14.49 4.23
CA LYS A 71 -4.78 -15.40 3.25
C LYS A 71 -3.92 -15.58 1.99
N THR A 72 -3.34 -14.50 1.49
CA THR A 72 -2.53 -14.48 0.25
C THR A 72 -1.07 -14.22 0.54
N ILE A 73 -0.77 -13.19 1.33
CA ILE A 73 0.57 -12.84 1.79
C ILE A 73 0.60 -12.94 3.31
N PHE A 74 1.55 -13.73 3.81
CA PHE A 74 1.77 -13.86 5.25
C PHE A 74 2.15 -12.50 5.87
N CYS A 75 1.32 -12.02 6.79
CA CYS A 75 1.53 -10.77 7.50
C CYS A 75 1.75 -11.06 8.99
N LYS A 76 2.98 -10.87 9.47
CA LYS A 76 3.31 -11.07 10.89
C LYS A 76 2.67 -10.03 11.81
N ASN A 77 2.53 -8.79 11.32
CA ASN A 77 2.02 -7.66 12.09
C ASN A 77 0.63 -7.30 11.55
N PHE A 78 -0.41 -7.49 12.35
CA PHE A 78 -1.77 -7.12 11.96
C PHE A 78 -2.59 -6.57 13.13
N PHE A 79 -3.65 -5.82 12.80
CA PHE A 79 -4.61 -5.28 13.76
C PHE A 79 -6.03 -5.60 13.31
N LEU A 80 -6.82 -6.20 14.21
CA LEU A 80 -8.24 -6.46 14.03
C LEU A 80 -9.04 -5.29 14.61
N ILE A 81 -9.33 -4.31 13.77
CA ILE A 81 -9.97 -3.08 14.23
C ILE A 81 -10.78 -2.41 13.11
N ASP A 82 -11.79 -1.66 13.50
CA ASP A 82 -12.55 -0.82 12.57
C ASP A 82 -11.64 0.25 11.95
N LEU A 83 -11.64 0.33 10.62
CA LEU A 83 -10.83 1.26 9.85
C LEU A 83 -11.15 2.72 10.19
N ILE A 84 -12.41 3.06 10.45
CA ILE A 84 -12.81 4.43 10.81
C ILE A 84 -12.19 4.81 12.15
N TYR A 85 -12.24 3.90 13.12
CA TYR A 85 -11.60 4.08 14.41
C TYR A 85 -10.08 4.22 14.28
N PHE A 86 -9.45 3.39 13.43
CA PHE A 86 -8.02 3.48 13.16
C PHE A 86 -7.61 4.82 12.55
N LEU A 87 -8.33 5.28 11.53
CA LEU A 87 -8.03 6.52 10.81
C LEU A 87 -8.20 7.78 11.68
N ASN A 88 -9.06 7.73 12.69
CA ASN A 88 -9.24 8.84 13.64
C ASN A 88 -8.10 8.99 14.66
N LYS A 89 -7.15 8.05 14.73
CA LYS A 89 -6.00 8.18 15.64
C LYS A 89 -5.05 9.28 15.21
N LYS A 90 -4.55 10.05 16.18
CA LYS A 90 -3.51 11.05 15.94
C LYS A 90 -2.19 10.38 15.61
N ILE A 91 -1.63 10.70 14.45
CA ILE A 91 -0.34 10.20 13.98
C ILE A 91 0.70 11.32 14.07
N LYS A 92 1.88 11.00 14.61
CA LYS A 92 3.03 11.92 14.55
C LYS A 92 3.55 11.98 13.11
N LYS A 93 3.58 13.18 12.55
CA LYS A 93 4.13 13.40 11.20
C LYS A 93 5.62 13.07 11.19
N LYS A 94 6.05 12.31 10.19
CA LYS A 94 7.46 12.10 9.87
C LYS A 94 7.75 12.72 8.51
N ASN A 95 8.99 13.14 8.32
CA ASN A 95 9.45 13.66 7.03
C ASN A 95 9.99 12.51 6.17
N PHE A 96 9.49 12.40 4.94
CA PHE A 96 9.88 11.39 3.95
C PHE A 96 10.46 12.03 2.69
N LEU A 97 11.18 13.15 2.81
CA LEU A 97 11.67 13.94 1.67
C LEU A 97 12.46 13.10 0.64
N ASN A 98 13.37 12.24 1.10
CA ASN A 98 14.18 11.41 0.21
C ASN A 98 13.33 10.41 -0.58
N TRP A 99 12.35 9.80 0.08
CA TRP A 99 11.39 8.90 -0.57
C TRP A 99 10.50 9.64 -1.56
N TRP A 100 10.06 10.86 -1.23
CA TRP A 100 9.31 11.71 -2.15
C TRP A 100 10.11 12.08 -3.40
N LYS A 101 11.41 12.38 -3.27
CA LYS A 101 12.29 12.60 -4.43
C LYS A 101 12.35 11.37 -5.34
N PHE A 102 12.44 10.18 -4.75
CA PHE A 102 12.41 8.92 -5.49
C PHE A 102 11.08 8.67 -6.21
N ILE A 103 9.95 8.90 -5.54
CA ILE A 103 8.61 8.81 -6.17
C ILE A 103 8.49 9.79 -7.34
N ILE A 104 8.93 11.04 -7.16
CA ILE A 104 8.88 12.06 -8.23
C ILE A 104 9.77 11.66 -9.40
N PHE A 105 10.94 11.08 -9.13
CA PHE A 105 11.82 10.53 -10.15
C PHE A 105 11.13 9.41 -10.95
N LEU A 106 10.53 8.42 -10.26
CA LEU A 106 9.80 7.33 -10.92
C LEU A 106 8.60 7.86 -11.74
N LYS A 107 7.84 8.81 -11.20
CA LYS A 107 6.71 9.44 -11.91
C LYS A 107 7.13 10.21 -13.17
N LYS A 108 8.39 10.64 -13.27
CA LYS A 108 8.95 11.25 -14.49
C LYS A 108 9.46 10.21 -15.47
N PHE A 109 10.03 9.12 -14.98
CA PHE A 109 10.63 8.07 -15.81
C PHE A 109 9.57 7.20 -16.51
N PHE A 110 8.48 6.87 -15.80
CA PHE A 110 7.38 6.05 -16.31
C PHE A 110 6.25 6.85 -16.96
N LYS A 111 6.50 8.13 -17.28
CA LYS A 111 5.53 9.02 -17.92
C LYS A 111 5.65 9.01 -19.43
#